data_AF-A0A291B7T2-F1
#
_entry.id   AF-A0A291B7T2-F1
#
_cell.length_a   1.000
_cell.length_b   1.000
_cell.length_c   1.000
_cell.angle_alpha   90.00
_cell.angle_beta   90.00
_cell.angle_gamma   90.00
#
_symmetry.space_group_name_H-M   'P 1'
#
loop_
_entity.id
_entity.type
_entity.pdbx_description
1 polymer ?
#
loop_
_entity_poly.entity_id
_entity_poly.type
_entity_poly.pdbx_seq_one_letter_code
_entity_poly.pdbx_strand_id
1 'polypeptide(L)' 'MLCFHYSHISKRTKTINVTFKAKNKGNIQHLAINFTGLTVYGEGE' A
#
# COMPACT_ATOMS: atom_id res chain seq x y z
N MET A 1 -19.16 6.97 -15.29
CA MET A 1 -19.43 7.29 -13.86
C MET A 1 -18.14 7.06 -13.08
N LEU A 2 -17.31 8.11 -12.96
CA LEU A 2 -16.06 8.08 -12.20
C LEU A 2 -16.41 8.24 -10.72
N CYS A 3 -16.51 7.13 -9.99
CA CYS A 3 -16.60 7.16 -8.54
C CYS A 3 -15.32 6.56 -7.96
N PHE A 4 -14.18 7.21 -8.23
CA PHE A 4 -13.00 7.08 -7.37
C PHE A 4 -13.13 8.11 -6.24
N HIS A 5 -14.22 8.03 -5.47
CA HIS A 5 -14.26 8.77 -4.22
C HIS A 5 -13.42 7.97 -3.23
N TYR A 6 -12.21 8.50 -3.00
CA TYR A 6 -11.19 7.98 -2.11
C TYR A 6 -11.82 7.29 -0.90
N SER A 7 -11.58 5.98 -0.83
CA SER A 7 -12.10 5.07 0.18
C SER A 7 -11.74 5.56 1.58
N HIS A 8 -12.78 5.97 2.31
CA HIS A 8 -12.91 6.08 3.76
C HIS A 8 -11.63 5.75 4.58
N ILE A 9 -10.65 6.66 4.58
CA ILE A 9 -9.49 6.56 5.46
C ILE A 9 -9.99 6.79 6.88
N SER A 10 -9.98 5.74 7.71
CA SER A 10 -10.48 5.81 9.07
C SER A 10 -9.58 6.68 9.97
N LYS A 11 -10.13 7.25 11.05
CA LYS A 11 -9.33 7.96 12.06
C LYS A 11 -8.27 7.09 12.76
N ARG A 12 -8.34 5.76 12.62
CA ARG A 12 -7.38 4.78 13.17
C ARG A 12 -6.34 4.32 12.16
N THR A 13 -6.39 4.83 10.93
CA THR A 13 -5.44 4.46 9.89
C THR A 13 -4.06 4.99 10.25
N LYS A 14 -3.06 4.10 10.27
CA LYS A 14 -1.65 4.48 10.39
C LYS A 14 -1.04 4.57 9.00
N THR A 15 -0.42 5.70 8.68
CA THR A 15 0.44 5.82 7.49
C THR A 15 1.73 5.07 7.75
N ILE A 16 2.08 4.14 6.88
CA ILE A 16 3.36 3.42 6.92
C ILE A 16 4.12 3.67 5.63
N ASN A 17 5.45 3.83 5.75
CA ASN A 17 6.33 3.92 4.59
C ASN A 17 6.73 2.51 4.17
N VAL A 18 6.40 2.13 2.94
CA VAL A 18 6.78 0.84 2.37
C VAL A 18 7.74 1.11 1.21
N THR A 19 8.94 0.54 1.29
CA THR A 19 9.92 0.61 0.20
C THR A 19 9.90 -0.70 -0.58
N PHE A 20 9.54 -0.63 -1.85
CA PHE A 20 9.62 -1.77 -2.77
C PHE A 20 10.87 -1.65 -3.65
N LYS A 21 11.77 -2.64 -3.58
CA LYS A 21 12.94 -2.73 -4.46
C LYS A 21 12.65 -3.72 -5.59
N ALA A 22 12.29 -3.20 -6.76
CA ALA A 22 12.15 -4.01 -7.97
C ALA A 22 13.54 -4.29 -8.59
N LYS A 23 13.86 -5.56 -8.88
CA LYS A 23 15.03 -5.94 -9.68
C LYS A 23 14.60 -6.29 -11.11
N ASN A 24 14.21 -5.30 -11.90
CA ASN A 24 13.93 -5.52 -13.32
C ASN A 24 14.98 -4.82 -14.20
N LYS A 25 15.16 -5.34 -15.42
CA LYS A 25 16.03 -4.74 -16.44
C LYS A 25 15.25 -3.83 -17.42
N GLY A 26 13.96 -3.61 -17.18
CA GLY A 26 13.05 -2.89 -18.08
C GLY A 26 11.85 -2.30 -17.33
N ASN A 27 11.04 -1.50 -18.02
CA ASN A 27 10.01 -0.68 -17.37
C ASN A 27 8.83 -1.49 -16.78
N ILE A 28 8.32 -1.09 -15.61
CA ILE A 28 7.08 -1.66 -15.06
C ILE A 28 5.90 -0.91 -15.65
N GLN A 29 5.13 -1.56 -16.51
CA GLN A 29 3.95 -0.95 -17.15
C GLN A 29 2.76 -0.89 -16.20
N HIS A 30 2.57 -1.93 -15.37
CA HIS A 30 1.47 -2.02 -14.40
C HIS A 30 1.95 -2.64 -13.09
N LEU A 31 1.64 -1.99 -11.96
CA LEU A 31 1.88 -2.51 -10.62
C LEU A 31 0.52 -2.69 -9.93
N ALA A 32 0.20 -3.92 -9.55
CA ALA A 32 -0.96 -4.24 -8.74
C ALA A 32 -0.49 -4.64 -7.33
N ILE A 33 -1.10 -4.04 -6.31
CA ILE A 33 -0.85 -4.38 -4.91
C ILE A 33 -2.16 -4.95 -4.35
N ASN A 34 -2.17 -6.25 -4.05
CA ASN A 34 -3.25 -6.89 -3.32
C ASN A 34 -2.77 -7.26 -1.92
N PHE A 35 -3.65 -7.16 -0.94
CA PHE A 35 -3.35 -7.51 0.44
C PHE A 35 -4.07 -8.83 0.76
N THR A 36 -3.31 -9.90 0.98
CA THR A 36 -3.81 -11.13 1.60
C THR A 36 -3.44 -11.22 3.09
N GLY A 37 -2.44 -10.45 3.52
CA GLY A 37 -2.06 -10.26 4.92
C GLY A 37 -0.93 -9.23 5.03
N LEU A 38 -1.17 -8.16 5.78
CA LEU A 38 -0.17 -7.15 6.14
C LEU A 38 -0.12 -7.08 7.67
N THR A 39 0.99 -7.51 8.26
CA THR A 39 1.20 -7.43 9.71
C THR A 39 2.10 -6.24 10.00
N VAL A 40 1.57 -5.26 10.75
CA VAL A 40 2.35 -4.14 11.27
C VAL A 40 2.83 -4.51 12.67
N TYR A 41 4.13 -4.69 12.85
CA TYR A 41 4.73 -4.80 14.17
C TYR A 41 5.10 -3.39 14.65
N GLY A 42 4.62 -3.00 15.82
CA GLY A 42 4.95 -1.71 16.44
C GLY A 42 6.26 -1.80 17.22
N GLU A 43 7.01 -0.69 17.26
CA GLU A 43 8.15 -0.49 18.18
C GLU A 43 7.67 -0.11 19.61
N GLY A 44 6.48 -0.55 20.01
CA GLY A 44 5.87 -0.22 21.30
C GLY A 44 4.35 -0.11 21.23
N GLU A 45 3.68 -0.91 22.06
CA GLU A 45 2.56 -0.40 22.85
C GLU A 45 3.11 0.43 24.01
#